data_AF-A0AAD9CEW2-F1
#
_entry.id   AF-A0AAD9CEW2-F1
#
_cell.length_a   1.000
_cell.length_b   1.000
_cell.length_c   1.000
_cell.angle_alpha   90.00
_cell.angle_beta   90.00
_cell.angle_gamma   90.00
#
_symmetry.space_group_name_H-M   'P 1'
#
loop_
_entity.id
_entity.type
_entity.pdbx_description
1 polymer ?
#
loop_
_entity_poly.entity_id
_entity_poly.type
_entity_poly.pdbx_seq_one_letter_code
_entity_poly.pdbx_strand_id
1 'polypeptide(L)'
;MGSNEDAQSFFNKATEAFSQIKNTDEGPWLVVNYGNLAWLHHHLGDQAESEAYLSKVNALNKKYPSPSQEELHPEIYAEKAYTLMTFNGDINLVADYFQRAIEMQPDRVEWNSWHVLALLYASNYSCSSTGLEDDIFKKMRIAQEQDPENLYLAAHYLCQRAMRGESVKDEARGLATKVLRSPVGSYSGLKPLLWLYGKHYDEAIDLAEEALNNHPDERYLKRRAALCYKKRLLCHNSPPTKSMLDRAVSLHQEVIALYPDSSLMRKIHLAAIYSLSHDGKAKAEQIYQELLISDLELAGQQVLFNSYAKYLHFQKKDRKMSIQYHMEAAKIQHQSYFRKDSIKVLEIIRDKGRDRMCGEIRNFLANLQEP
;
A
#
# COMPACT_ATOMS: atom_id res chain seq x y z
N MET A 1 -8.14 6.38 18.54
CA MET A 1 -6.99 6.21 19.45
C MET A 1 -7.08 7.08 20.71
N GLY A 2 -8.02 8.04 20.83
CA GLY A 2 -8.42 8.61 22.13
C GLY A 2 -7.38 9.45 22.88
N SER A 3 -6.17 9.61 22.34
CA SER A 3 -5.08 10.36 22.96
C SER A 3 -4.99 11.77 22.36
N ASN A 4 -5.58 12.75 23.05
CA ASN A 4 -5.52 14.15 22.65
C ASN A 4 -4.12 14.76 22.84
N GLU A 5 -3.37 14.29 23.84
CA GLU A 5 -2.00 14.73 24.12
C GLU A 5 -1.04 14.38 22.99
N ASP A 6 -1.11 13.14 22.48
CA ASP A 6 -0.31 12.72 21.32
C ASP A 6 -0.68 13.55 20.08
N ALA A 7 -1.96 13.79 19.85
CA ALA A 7 -2.43 14.61 18.74
C ALA A 7 -1.85 16.03 18.81
N GLN A 8 -1.88 16.66 19.99
CA GLN A 8 -1.28 17.98 20.21
C GLN A 8 0.23 17.97 19.96
N SER A 9 0.94 16.95 20.46
CA SER A 9 2.38 16.79 20.23
C SER A 9 2.70 16.70 18.74
N PHE A 10 1.93 15.94 17.97
CA PHE A 10 2.13 15.82 16.53
C PHE A 10 1.84 17.11 15.77
N PHE A 11 0.76 17.83 16.10
CA PHE A 11 0.45 19.11 15.45
C PHE A 11 1.49 20.19 15.76
N ASN A 12 2.04 20.23 16.98
CA ASN A 12 3.11 21.16 17.32
C ASN A 12 4.40 20.84 16.57
N LYS A 13 4.80 19.57 16.52
CA LYS A 13 5.95 19.11 15.72
C LYS A 13 5.77 19.42 14.23
N ALA A 14 4.55 19.32 13.71
CA ALA A 14 4.25 19.69 12.32
C ALA A 14 4.50 21.19 12.08
N THR A 15 4.02 22.08 12.96
CA THR A 15 4.30 23.53 12.87
C THR A 15 5.81 23.79 12.88
N GLU A 16 6.54 23.21 13.83
CA GLU A 16 8.00 23.39 13.94
C GLU A 16 8.74 22.91 12.68
N ALA A 17 8.37 21.74 12.16
CA ALA A 17 8.96 21.20 10.94
C ALA A 17 8.69 22.11 9.74
N PHE A 18 7.47 22.63 9.60
CA PHE A 18 7.15 23.60 8.54
C PHE A 18 7.99 24.87 8.64
N SER A 19 8.15 25.42 9.85
CA SER A 19 8.96 26.63 10.06
C SER A 19 10.42 26.39 9.68
N GLN A 20 10.98 25.25 10.06
CA GLN A 20 12.36 24.88 9.73
C GLN A 20 12.55 24.68 8.22
N ILE A 21 11.63 23.96 7.57
CA ILE A 21 11.75 23.66 6.12
C ILE A 21 11.62 24.94 5.30
N LYS A 22 10.73 25.85 5.69
CA LYS A 22 10.43 27.07 4.93
C LYS A 22 11.28 28.26 5.35
N ASN A 23 12.08 28.13 6.42
CA ASN A 23 12.86 29.20 7.04
C ASN A 23 11.99 30.43 7.37
N THR A 24 10.74 30.22 7.76
CA THR A 24 9.78 31.26 8.14
C THR A 24 8.70 30.69 9.04
N ASP A 25 8.31 31.45 10.07
CA ASP A 25 7.30 31.01 11.06
C ASP A 25 5.86 31.17 10.59
N GLU A 26 5.66 31.80 9.43
CA GLU A 26 4.33 32.01 8.84
C GLU A 26 4.29 31.67 7.36
N GLY A 27 3.20 31.04 6.95
CA GLY A 27 2.87 30.80 5.56
C GLY A 27 1.52 30.11 5.39
N PRO A 28 0.99 30.10 4.16
CA PRO A 28 -0.32 29.53 3.88
C PRO A 28 -0.41 28.01 4.16
N TRP A 29 0.70 27.28 4.10
CA TRP A 29 0.77 25.84 4.40
C TRP A 29 0.40 25.50 5.86
N LEU A 30 0.41 26.48 6.78
CA LEU A 30 -0.01 26.27 8.17
C LEU A 30 -1.52 26.25 8.35
N VAL A 31 -2.31 26.63 7.33
CA VAL A 31 -3.78 26.78 7.44
C VAL A 31 -4.47 25.51 7.94
N VAL A 32 -4.04 24.34 7.44
CA VAL A 32 -4.63 23.05 7.83
C VAL A 32 -4.20 22.66 9.23
N ASN A 33 -2.93 22.86 9.59
CA ASN A 33 -2.44 22.51 10.92
C ASN A 33 -3.07 23.39 12.01
N TYR A 34 -3.23 24.70 11.78
CA TYR A 34 -3.97 25.57 12.68
C TYR A 34 -5.46 25.22 12.76
N GLY A 35 -6.08 24.80 11.65
CA GLY A 35 -7.44 24.26 11.66
C GLY A 35 -7.57 23.01 12.54
N ASN A 36 -6.60 22.09 12.46
CA ASN A 36 -6.56 20.89 13.30
C ASN A 36 -6.36 21.22 14.78
N LEU A 37 -5.48 22.18 15.12
CA LEU A 37 -5.28 22.65 16.49
C LEU A 37 -6.55 23.31 17.03
N ALA A 38 -7.24 24.15 16.26
CA ALA A 38 -8.52 24.71 16.65
C ALA A 38 -9.55 23.62 17.00
N TRP A 39 -9.69 22.61 16.12
CA TRP A 39 -10.58 21.47 16.35
C TRP A 39 -10.21 20.65 17.59
N LEU A 40 -8.91 20.44 17.83
CA LEU A 40 -8.41 19.73 19.01
C LEU A 40 -8.78 20.47 20.30
N HIS A 41 -8.52 21.79 20.36
CA HIS A 41 -8.87 22.60 21.53
C HIS A 41 -10.38 22.69 21.75
N HIS A 42 -11.17 22.76 20.68
CA HIS A 42 -12.63 22.65 20.77
C HIS A 42 -13.08 21.34 21.42
N HIS A 43 -12.50 20.21 21.01
CA HIS A 43 -12.79 18.90 21.62
C HIS A 43 -12.34 18.77 23.07
N LEU A 44 -11.30 19.51 23.48
CA LEU A 44 -10.83 19.58 24.86
C LEU A 44 -11.67 20.52 25.73
N GLY A 45 -12.62 21.27 25.16
CA GLY A 45 -13.40 22.29 25.86
C GLY A 45 -12.64 23.60 26.11
N ASP A 46 -11.45 23.76 25.54
CA ASP A 46 -10.66 24.98 25.61
C ASP A 46 -11.07 25.95 24.49
N GLN A 47 -12.18 26.63 24.72
CA GLN A 47 -12.77 27.53 23.73
C GLN A 47 -11.85 28.72 23.42
N ALA A 48 -11.07 29.21 24.39
CA ALA A 48 -10.18 30.34 24.21
C ALA A 48 -9.05 30.01 23.23
N GLU A 49 -8.39 28.85 23.37
CA GLU A 49 -7.37 28.46 22.39
C GLU A 49 -7.98 28.07 21.04
N SER A 50 -9.13 27.42 21.03
CA SER A 50 -9.84 27.13 19.77
C SER A 50 -10.07 28.43 18.97
N GLU A 51 -10.56 29.49 19.61
CA GLU A 51 -10.80 30.79 18.98
C GLU A 51 -9.48 31.50 18.58
N ALA A 52 -8.41 31.33 19.36
CA ALA A 52 -7.09 31.87 19.03
C ALA A 52 -6.51 31.24 17.75
N TYR A 53 -6.60 29.91 17.59
CA TYR A 53 -6.17 29.23 16.36
C TYR A 53 -7.07 29.56 15.16
N LEU A 54 -8.39 29.66 15.35
CA LEU A 54 -9.29 30.15 14.30
C LEU A 54 -8.93 31.57 13.84
N SER A 55 -8.51 32.43 14.77
CA SER A 55 -8.03 33.77 14.44
C SER A 55 -6.76 33.73 13.58
N LYS A 56 -5.83 32.80 13.86
CA LYS A 56 -4.65 32.57 13.01
C LYS A 56 -5.03 32.08 11.61
N VAL A 57 -5.98 31.14 11.49
CA VAL A 57 -6.51 30.68 10.20
C VAL A 57 -7.12 31.84 9.41
N ASN A 58 -7.93 32.67 10.06
CA ASN A 58 -8.54 33.85 9.44
C ASN A 58 -7.50 34.88 9.00
N ALA A 59 -6.44 35.09 9.78
CA ALA A 59 -5.34 35.98 9.42
C ALA A 59 -4.59 35.46 8.18
N LEU A 60 -4.30 34.15 8.12
CA LEU A 60 -3.68 33.52 6.94
C LEU A 60 -4.55 33.67 5.70
N ASN A 61 -5.86 33.38 5.80
CA ASN A 61 -6.78 33.51 4.66
C ASN A 61 -6.91 34.97 4.16
N LYS A 62 -6.75 35.96 5.03
CA LYS A 62 -6.71 37.38 4.61
C LYS A 62 -5.40 37.76 3.93
N LYS A 63 -4.27 37.22 4.42
CA LYS A 63 -2.92 37.48 3.89
C LYS A 63 -2.67 36.75 2.57
N TYR A 64 -3.23 35.56 2.44
CA TYR A 64 -3.14 34.68 1.26
C TYR A 64 -4.56 34.27 0.84
N PRO A 65 -5.31 35.17 0.18
CA PRO A 65 -6.68 34.87 -0.22
C PRO A 65 -6.74 33.82 -1.33
N SER A 66 -7.79 33.00 -1.30
CA SER A 66 -8.16 32.16 -2.46
C SER A 66 -8.46 33.04 -3.69
N PRO A 67 -8.26 32.52 -4.91
CA PRO A 67 -8.61 33.24 -6.14
C PRO A 67 -10.09 33.64 -6.23
N SER A 68 -10.98 32.86 -5.63
CA SER A 68 -12.41 33.15 -5.53
C SER A 68 -12.97 32.77 -4.15
N GLN A 69 -14.10 33.37 -3.76
CA GLN A 69 -14.75 33.07 -2.47
C GLN A 69 -15.44 31.70 -2.43
N GLU A 70 -15.71 31.11 -3.59
CA GLU A 70 -16.32 29.77 -3.71
C GLU A 70 -15.27 28.65 -3.68
N GLU A 71 -13.99 28.99 -3.89
CA GLU A 71 -12.89 28.05 -3.92
C GLU A 71 -12.14 27.97 -2.60
N LEU A 72 -11.73 26.75 -2.25
CA LEU A 72 -10.85 26.52 -1.11
C LEU A 72 -9.45 27.07 -1.40
N HIS A 73 -8.73 27.41 -0.33
CA HIS A 73 -7.33 27.79 -0.45
C HIS A 73 -6.53 26.64 -1.11
N PRO A 74 -5.58 26.90 -2.02
CA PRO A 74 -4.84 25.84 -2.74
C PRO A 74 -4.13 24.83 -1.82
N GLU A 75 -3.57 25.30 -0.70
CA GLU A 75 -3.00 24.41 0.34
C GLU A 75 -4.04 23.45 0.94
N ILE A 76 -5.31 23.86 1.07
CA ILE A 76 -6.38 22.98 1.56
C ILE A 76 -6.69 21.90 0.51
N TYR A 77 -6.70 22.24 -0.78
CA TYR A 77 -6.86 21.25 -1.85
C TYR A 77 -5.70 20.25 -1.84
N ALA A 78 -4.46 20.72 -1.78
CA ALA A 78 -3.28 19.84 -1.73
C ALA A 78 -3.31 18.91 -0.50
N GLU A 79 -3.59 19.44 0.69
CA GLU A 79 -3.67 18.63 1.93
C GLU A 79 -4.80 17.61 1.90
N LYS A 80 -5.97 17.95 1.31
CA LYS A 80 -7.03 16.97 1.06
C LYS A 80 -6.55 15.85 0.15
N ALA A 81 -5.83 16.19 -0.92
CA ALA A 81 -5.28 15.21 -1.85
C ALA A 81 -4.26 14.28 -1.17
N TYR A 82 -3.30 14.84 -0.42
CA TYR A 82 -2.31 14.06 0.35
C TYR A 82 -2.96 13.14 1.39
N THR A 83 -3.98 13.65 2.09
CA THR A 83 -4.71 12.89 3.10
C THR A 83 -5.44 11.71 2.44
N LEU A 84 -6.21 11.95 1.38
CA LEU A 84 -6.90 10.89 0.65
C LEU A 84 -5.92 9.86 0.10
N MET A 85 -4.80 10.30 -0.48
CA MET A 85 -3.77 9.41 -1.01
C MET A 85 -3.17 8.51 0.07
N THR A 86 -2.99 9.03 1.29
CA THR A 86 -2.41 8.29 2.43
C THR A 86 -3.40 7.28 3.01
N PHE A 87 -4.69 7.60 3.04
CA PHE A 87 -5.74 6.76 3.62
C PHE A 87 -6.55 5.96 2.59
N ASN A 88 -5.99 5.74 1.39
CA ASN A 88 -6.62 4.99 0.29
C ASN A 88 -8.01 5.52 -0.09
N GLY A 89 -8.17 6.84 -0.11
CA GLY A 89 -9.34 7.52 -0.65
C GLY A 89 -9.46 7.38 -2.18
N ASP A 90 -10.51 7.96 -2.75
CA ASP A 90 -10.76 7.92 -4.19
C ASP A 90 -9.63 8.63 -4.96
N ILE A 91 -8.92 7.86 -5.79
CA ILE A 91 -7.77 8.34 -6.54
C ILE A 91 -8.14 9.37 -7.62
N ASN A 92 -9.37 9.32 -8.15
CA ASN A 92 -9.83 10.32 -9.11
C ASN A 92 -10.04 11.66 -8.40
N LEU A 93 -10.55 11.63 -7.17
CA LEU A 93 -10.70 12.83 -6.34
C LEU A 93 -9.34 13.41 -5.91
N VAL A 94 -8.36 12.54 -5.62
CA VAL A 94 -6.96 12.97 -5.38
C VAL A 94 -6.42 13.73 -6.60
N ALA A 95 -6.61 13.19 -7.80
CA ALA A 95 -6.16 13.85 -9.03
C ALA A 95 -6.86 15.21 -9.26
N ASP A 96 -8.18 15.29 -9.04
CA ASP A 96 -8.96 16.55 -9.14
C ASP A 96 -8.46 17.61 -8.15
N TYR A 97 -8.24 17.26 -6.89
CA TYR A 97 -7.76 18.21 -5.90
C TYR A 97 -6.36 18.75 -6.19
N PHE A 98 -5.43 17.90 -6.62
CA PHE A 98 -4.13 18.43 -7.07
C PHE A 98 -4.27 19.31 -8.31
N GLN A 99 -5.11 18.94 -9.28
CA GLN A 99 -5.34 19.75 -10.48
C GLN A 99 -5.86 21.15 -10.12
N ARG A 100 -6.86 21.24 -9.23
CA ARG A 100 -7.36 22.55 -8.73
C ARG A 100 -6.28 23.35 -8.01
N ALA A 101 -5.47 22.71 -7.17
CA ALA A 101 -4.38 23.40 -6.48
C ALA A 101 -3.35 23.97 -7.47
N ILE A 102 -2.98 23.20 -8.50
CA ILE A 102 -2.03 23.59 -9.55
C ILE A 102 -2.58 24.72 -10.43
N GLU A 103 -3.87 24.70 -10.77
CA GLU A 103 -4.50 25.79 -11.54
C GLU A 103 -4.39 27.14 -10.82
N MET A 104 -4.43 27.12 -9.49
CA MET A 104 -4.27 28.31 -8.65
C MET A 104 -2.80 28.70 -8.43
N GLN A 105 -1.89 27.73 -8.33
CA GLN A 105 -0.45 27.93 -8.13
C GLN A 105 0.38 26.96 -8.99
N PRO A 106 0.61 27.29 -10.28
CA PRO A 106 1.22 26.36 -11.25
C PRO A 106 2.73 26.17 -11.05
N ASP A 107 3.36 27.01 -10.24
CA ASP A 107 4.78 26.99 -9.91
C ASP A 107 5.15 25.92 -8.86
N ARG A 108 4.15 25.33 -8.19
CA ARG A 108 4.32 24.26 -7.20
C ARG A 108 4.66 22.92 -7.85
N VAL A 109 5.95 22.71 -8.11
CA VAL A 109 6.47 21.50 -8.76
C VAL A 109 6.10 20.21 -8.01
N GLU A 110 6.05 20.26 -6.68
CA GLU A 110 5.72 19.09 -5.86
C GLU A 110 4.28 18.64 -6.14
N TRP A 111 3.33 19.58 -6.23
CA TRP A 111 1.93 19.26 -6.52
C TRP A 111 1.77 18.63 -7.90
N ASN A 112 2.55 19.11 -8.89
CA ASN A 112 2.58 18.49 -10.21
C ASN A 112 3.10 17.04 -10.14
N SER A 113 4.19 16.78 -9.42
CA SER A 113 4.71 15.42 -9.20
C SER A 113 3.65 14.49 -8.61
N TRP A 114 2.91 14.95 -7.59
CA TRP A 114 1.87 14.16 -6.95
C TRP A 114 0.61 13.99 -7.80
N HIS A 115 0.23 15.01 -8.57
CA HIS A 115 -0.86 14.91 -9.55
C HIS A 115 -0.55 13.82 -10.58
N VAL A 116 0.66 13.81 -11.15
CA VAL A 116 1.07 12.80 -12.13
C VAL A 116 1.09 11.40 -11.51
N LEU A 117 1.52 11.25 -10.26
CA LEU A 117 1.44 9.98 -9.54
C LEU A 117 -0.01 9.54 -9.33
N ALA A 118 -0.93 10.47 -9.02
CA ALA A 118 -2.35 10.17 -8.88
C ALA A 118 -2.96 9.68 -10.20
N LEU A 119 -2.64 10.34 -11.32
CA LEU A 119 -3.04 9.90 -12.67
C LEU A 119 -2.52 8.50 -12.98
N LEU A 120 -1.25 8.22 -12.65
CA LEU A 120 -0.65 6.89 -12.83
C LEU A 120 -1.39 5.83 -12.00
N TYR A 121 -1.78 6.13 -10.76
CA TYR A 121 -2.54 5.17 -9.97
C TYR A 121 -3.93 4.96 -10.54
N ALA A 122 -4.64 6.04 -10.90
CA ALA A 122 -5.96 5.96 -11.52
C ALA A 122 -5.96 5.11 -12.80
N SER A 123 -4.95 5.26 -13.65
CA SER A 123 -4.81 4.46 -14.88
C SER A 123 -4.58 2.98 -14.59
N ASN A 124 -3.80 2.64 -13.56
CA ASN A 124 -3.59 1.24 -13.18
C ASN A 124 -4.86 0.57 -12.60
N TYR A 125 -5.78 1.34 -12.03
CA TYR A 125 -7.07 0.83 -11.53
C TYR A 125 -8.12 0.70 -12.64
N SER A 126 -8.13 1.62 -13.59
CA SER A 126 -8.97 1.56 -14.78
C SER A 126 -8.37 0.59 -15.79
N CYS A 127 -8.81 -0.66 -15.79
CA CYS A 127 -8.37 -1.73 -16.70
C CYS A 127 -8.69 -1.47 -18.20
N SER A 128 -8.77 -0.20 -18.61
CA SER A 128 -9.00 0.26 -19.96
C SER A 128 -7.71 0.84 -20.52
N SER A 129 -7.15 0.17 -21.54
CA SER A 129 -6.04 0.68 -22.35
C SER A 129 -6.54 1.85 -23.20
N THR A 130 -6.81 2.96 -22.54
CA THR A 130 -7.09 4.24 -23.19
C THR A 130 -5.73 4.87 -23.46
N GLY A 131 -5.56 5.56 -24.59
CA GLY A 131 -4.29 6.20 -25.00
C GLY A 131 -3.71 7.25 -24.02
N LEU A 132 -4.23 7.33 -22.79
CA LEU A 132 -3.77 8.11 -21.67
C LEU A 132 -2.40 7.64 -21.13
N GLU A 133 -2.01 6.39 -21.34
CA GLU A 133 -0.72 5.86 -20.83
C GLU A 133 0.51 6.61 -21.40
N ASP A 134 0.47 6.99 -22.67
CA ASP A 134 1.55 7.77 -23.31
C ASP A 134 1.57 9.22 -22.83
N ASP A 135 0.39 9.81 -22.62
CA ASP A 135 0.27 11.16 -22.06
C ASP A 135 0.78 11.22 -20.62
N ILE A 136 0.36 10.27 -19.76
CA ILE A 136 0.87 10.14 -18.39
C ILE A 136 2.38 9.93 -18.40
N PHE A 137 2.91 9.06 -19.26
CA PHE A 137 4.35 8.83 -19.35
C PHE A 137 5.12 10.10 -19.76
N LYS A 138 4.59 10.89 -20.69
CA LYS A 138 5.16 12.20 -21.06
C LYS A 138 5.12 13.18 -19.89
N LYS A 139 4.00 13.25 -19.16
CA LYS A 139 3.86 14.07 -17.94
C LYS A 139 4.84 13.65 -16.86
N MET A 140 5.07 12.34 -16.66
CA MET A 140 6.07 11.83 -15.72
C MET A 140 7.48 12.29 -16.06
N ARG A 141 7.86 12.25 -17.34
CA ARG A 141 9.17 12.74 -17.77
C ARG A 141 9.34 14.24 -17.45
N ILE A 142 8.34 15.05 -17.81
CA ILE A 142 8.37 16.50 -17.55
C ILE A 142 8.43 16.78 -16.04
N ALA A 143 7.60 16.10 -15.25
CA ALA A 143 7.60 16.27 -13.80
C ALA A 143 8.95 15.85 -13.17
N GLN A 144 9.60 14.81 -13.68
CA GLN A 144 10.92 14.38 -13.21
C GLN A 144 12.03 15.38 -13.57
N GLU A 145 11.93 16.05 -14.73
CA GLU A 145 12.84 17.14 -15.12
C GLU A 145 12.66 18.38 -14.23
N GLN A 146 11.42 18.65 -13.80
CA GLN A 146 11.07 19.78 -12.93
C GLN A 146 11.34 19.52 -11.44
N ASP A 147 11.22 18.28 -10.98
CA ASP A 147 11.37 17.85 -9.59
C ASP A 147 12.35 16.67 -9.47
N PRO A 148 13.66 16.88 -9.76
CA PRO A 148 14.65 15.81 -9.84
C PRO A 148 14.98 15.15 -8.49
N GLU A 149 14.67 15.82 -7.38
CA GLU A 149 14.91 15.32 -6.01
C GLU A 149 13.78 14.41 -5.51
N ASN A 150 12.65 14.33 -6.23
CA ASN A 150 11.56 13.45 -5.89
C ASN A 150 11.87 12.00 -6.27
N LEU A 151 12.55 11.30 -5.36
CA LEU A 151 12.96 9.91 -5.54
C LEU A 151 11.77 8.95 -5.73
N TYR A 152 10.58 9.30 -5.22
CA TYR A 152 9.38 8.50 -5.39
C TYR A 152 8.88 8.53 -6.83
N LEU A 153 8.75 9.74 -7.40
CA LEU A 153 8.41 9.93 -8.80
C LEU A 153 9.45 9.28 -9.70
N ALA A 154 10.74 9.52 -9.42
CA ALA A 154 11.85 8.93 -10.19
C ALA A 154 11.77 7.39 -10.21
N ALA A 155 11.48 6.76 -9.06
CA ALA A 155 11.36 5.31 -8.99
C ALA A 155 10.16 4.78 -9.80
N HIS A 156 9.01 5.45 -9.75
CA HIS A 156 7.86 5.09 -10.61
C HIS A 156 8.15 5.31 -12.08
N TYR A 157 8.87 6.36 -12.44
CA TYR A 157 9.27 6.60 -13.82
C TYR A 157 10.19 5.49 -14.36
N LEU A 158 11.17 5.04 -13.56
CA LEU A 158 12.00 3.88 -13.91
C LEU A 158 11.15 2.60 -14.06
N CYS A 159 10.16 2.38 -13.19
CA CYS A 159 9.22 1.27 -13.33
C CYS A 159 8.49 1.30 -14.68
N GLN A 160 7.98 2.47 -15.08
CA GLN A 160 7.27 2.63 -16.35
C GLN A 160 8.20 2.42 -17.57
N ARG A 161 9.42 2.95 -17.52
CA ARG A 161 10.46 2.69 -18.55
C ARG A 161 10.77 1.19 -18.68
N ALA A 162 10.93 0.50 -17.55
CA ALA A 162 11.17 -0.94 -17.53
C ALA A 162 10.00 -1.75 -18.09
N MET A 163 8.75 -1.36 -17.79
CA MET A 163 7.54 -1.98 -18.35
C MET A 163 7.46 -1.81 -19.87
N ARG A 164 8.00 -0.70 -20.40
CA ARG A 164 8.14 -0.41 -21.84
C ARG A 164 9.35 -1.10 -22.49
N GLY A 165 10.10 -1.91 -21.75
CA GLY A 165 11.22 -2.71 -22.25
C GLY A 165 12.58 -2.02 -22.21
N GLU A 166 12.69 -0.84 -21.62
CA GLU A 166 13.98 -0.16 -21.47
C GLU A 166 14.84 -0.82 -20.38
N SER A 167 16.17 -0.88 -20.63
CA SER A 167 17.12 -1.29 -19.61
C SER A 167 17.38 -0.12 -18.65
N VAL A 168 16.94 -0.28 -17.41
CA VAL A 168 17.06 0.76 -16.35
C VAL A 168 17.90 0.30 -15.16
N LYS A 169 18.69 -0.77 -15.32
CA LYS A 169 19.35 -1.47 -14.19
C LYS A 169 20.35 -0.57 -13.45
N ASP A 170 21.10 0.24 -14.18
CA ASP A 170 22.15 1.07 -13.59
C ASP A 170 21.55 2.34 -12.97
N GLU A 171 20.53 2.94 -13.59
CA GLU A 171 19.78 4.03 -12.97
C GLU A 171 19.04 3.56 -11.70
N ALA A 172 18.46 2.36 -11.71
CA ALA A 172 17.79 1.79 -10.54
C ALA A 172 18.77 1.57 -9.37
N ARG A 173 20.01 1.14 -9.65
CA ARG A 173 21.06 1.00 -8.64
C ARG A 173 21.49 2.36 -8.09
N GLY A 174 21.71 3.35 -8.96
CA GLY A 174 22.00 4.72 -8.54
C GLY A 174 20.89 5.33 -7.68
N LEU A 175 19.62 5.10 -8.07
CA LEU A 175 18.47 5.58 -7.32
C LEU A 175 18.34 4.86 -5.96
N ALA A 176 18.61 3.56 -5.90
CA ALA A 176 18.62 2.80 -4.64
C ALA A 176 19.60 3.39 -3.61
N THR A 177 20.81 3.76 -4.05
CA THR A 177 21.79 4.43 -3.18
C THR A 177 21.27 5.78 -2.65
N LYS A 178 20.54 6.55 -3.46
CA LYS A 178 19.92 7.80 -3.01
C LYS A 178 18.82 7.52 -1.98
N VAL A 179 17.92 6.58 -2.27
CA VAL A 179 16.80 6.20 -1.40
C VAL A 179 17.30 5.72 -0.03
N LEU A 180 18.40 4.98 0.02
CA LEU A 180 19.01 4.52 1.29
C LEU A 180 19.58 5.64 2.16
N ARG A 181 19.88 6.81 1.60
CA ARG A 181 20.37 7.99 2.32
C ARG A 181 19.27 8.97 2.69
N SER A 182 18.09 8.81 2.12
CA SER A 182 16.94 9.67 2.36
C SER A 182 16.15 9.24 3.61
N PRO A 183 15.35 10.14 4.21
CA PRO A 183 14.46 9.78 5.31
C PRO A 183 13.54 8.60 4.95
N VAL A 184 13.38 7.69 5.90
CA VAL A 184 12.53 6.51 5.73
C VAL A 184 11.07 6.94 5.64
N GLY A 185 10.36 6.38 4.66
CA GLY A 185 8.93 6.61 4.52
C GLY A 185 8.27 5.80 3.42
N SER A 186 6.94 5.75 3.44
CA SER A 186 6.13 5.10 2.39
C SER A 186 6.35 5.69 1.00
N TYR A 187 6.77 6.96 0.95
CA TYR A 187 7.03 7.72 -0.26
C TYR A 187 8.52 8.02 -0.47
N SER A 188 9.42 7.22 0.11
CA SER A 188 10.87 7.35 -0.07
C SER A 188 11.38 6.91 -1.46
N GLY A 189 10.56 6.21 -2.26
CA GLY A 189 10.98 5.53 -3.49
C GLY A 189 11.35 4.06 -3.30
N LEU A 190 11.49 3.59 -2.05
CA LEU A 190 11.85 2.20 -1.76
C LEU A 190 10.83 1.20 -2.32
N LYS A 191 9.53 1.39 -2.06
CA LYS A 191 8.47 0.48 -2.51
C LYS A 191 8.47 0.26 -4.03
N PRO A 192 8.45 1.30 -4.89
CA PRO A 192 8.52 1.12 -6.33
C PRO A 192 9.85 0.47 -6.78
N LEU A 193 10.99 0.81 -6.18
CA LEU A 193 12.27 0.14 -6.48
C LEU A 193 12.24 -1.37 -6.17
N LEU A 194 11.70 -1.75 -5.02
CA LEU A 194 11.51 -3.17 -4.67
C LEU A 194 10.55 -3.89 -5.62
N TRP A 195 9.60 -3.17 -6.22
CA TRP A 195 8.75 -3.71 -7.27
C TRP A 195 9.49 -3.88 -8.60
N LEU A 196 10.33 -2.91 -8.97
CA LEU A 196 11.19 -2.96 -10.16
C LEU A 196 12.16 -4.16 -10.10
N TYR A 197 12.75 -4.41 -8.93
CA TYR A 197 13.55 -5.60 -8.66
C TYR A 197 12.70 -6.88 -8.49
N GLY A 198 11.41 -6.86 -8.77
CA GLY A 198 10.50 -8.01 -8.59
C GLY A 198 10.83 -9.25 -9.43
N LYS A 199 11.75 -9.14 -10.40
CA LYS A 199 12.34 -10.28 -11.15
C LYS A 199 13.76 -10.62 -10.71
N HIS A 200 14.35 -9.78 -9.87
CA HIS A 200 15.69 -9.80 -9.31
C HIS A 200 15.57 -9.90 -7.79
N TYR A 201 15.01 -11.02 -7.34
CA TYR A 201 14.53 -11.14 -5.97
C TYR A 201 15.63 -11.00 -4.92
N ASP A 202 16.85 -11.44 -5.23
CA ASP A 202 17.99 -11.34 -4.31
C ASP A 202 18.40 -9.87 -4.16
N GLU A 203 18.49 -9.11 -5.26
CA GLU A 203 18.73 -7.66 -5.21
C GLU A 203 17.61 -6.88 -4.47
N ALA A 204 16.36 -7.32 -4.59
CA ALA A 204 15.25 -6.75 -3.83
C ALA A 204 15.36 -7.04 -2.32
N ILE A 205 15.88 -8.21 -1.93
CA ILE A 205 16.14 -8.56 -0.54
C ILE A 205 17.31 -7.73 -0.01
N ASP A 206 18.42 -7.66 -0.75
CA ASP A 206 19.60 -6.92 -0.36
C ASP A 206 19.26 -5.44 -0.08
N LEU A 207 18.54 -4.78 -0.99
CA LEU A 207 18.10 -3.40 -0.78
C LEU A 207 17.17 -3.25 0.44
N ALA A 208 16.25 -4.19 0.65
CA ALA A 208 15.32 -4.11 1.78
C ALA A 208 16.01 -4.38 3.13
N GLU A 209 16.97 -5.31 3.18
CA GLU A 209 17.76 -5.61 4.36
C GLU A 209 18.75 -4.47 4.66
N GLU A 210 19.40 -3.90 3.65
CA GLU A 210 20.27 -2.73 3.85
C GLU A 210 19.49 -1.54 4.43
N ALA A 211 18.31 -1.23 3.87
CA ALA A 211 17.45 -0.19 4.41
C ALA A 211 17.05 -0.49 5.86
N LEU A 212 16.65 -1.73 6.15
CA LEU A 212 16.25 -2.16 7.50
C LEU A 212 17.43 -2.12 8.48
N ASN A 213 18.64 -2.47 8.06
CA ASN A 213 19.84 -2.41 8.90
C ASN A 213 20.20 -0.97 9.27
N ASN A 214 20.00 -0.01 8.36
CA ASN A 214 20.19 1.42 8.65
C ASN A 214 19.16 1.96 9.64
N HIS A 215 17.94 1.38 9.66
CA HIS A 215 16.84 1.83 10.51
C HIS A 215 16.04 0.64 11.09
N PRO A 216 16.59 -0.08 12.08
CA PRO A 216 16.05 -1.36 12.55
C PRO A 216 14.69 -1.26 13.26
N ASP A 217 14.34 -0.08 13.77
CA ASP A 217 13.07 0.14 14.47
C ASP A 217 11.91 0.47 13.52
N GLU A 218 12.20 0.73 12.25
CA GLU A 218 11.21 1.15 11.26
C GLU A 218 10.27 0.02 10.85
N ARG A 219 9.03 0.07 11.38
CA ARG A 219 7.98 -0.92 11.11
C ARG A 219 7.69 -1.09 9.61
N TYR A 220 7.77 0.01 8.87
CA TYR A 220 7.60 0.02 7.42
C TYR A 220 8.65 -0.83 6.71
N LEU A 221 9.92 -0.74 7.11
CA LEU A 221 11.02 -1.48 6.49
C LEU A 221 10.95 -2.97 6.83
N LYS A 222 10.62 -3.32 8.08
CA LYS A 222 10.34 -4.72 8.47
C LYS A 222 9.27 -5.34 7.58
N ARG A 223 8.18 -4.60 7.33
CA ARG A 223 7.11 -5.04 6.41
C ARG A 223 7.61 -5.20 4.97
N ARG A 224 8.47 -4.30 4.49
CA ARG A 224 9.01 -4.37 3.12
C ARG A 224 9.95 -5.57 2.95
N ALA A 225 10.89 -5.76 3.87
CA ALA A 225 11.79 -6.92 3.89
C ALA A 225 11.01 -8.24 3.94
N ALA A 226 10.04 -8.37 4.85
CA ALA A 226 9.17 -9.54 4.93
C ALA A 226 8.48 -9.86 3.58
N LEU A 227 7.97 -8.84 2.88
CA LEU A 227 7.34 -9.02 1.57
C LEU A 227 8.35 -9.44 0.48
N CYS A 228 9.59 -8.94 0.51
CA CYS A 228 10.65 -9.38 -0.40
C CYS A 228 10.96 -10.87 -0.22
N TYR A 229 11.19 -11.32 1.02
CA TYR A 229 11.38 -12.73 1.33
C TYR A 229 10.19 -13.60 0.89
N LYS A 230 8.95 -13.17 1.18
CA LYS A 230 7.77 -13.90 0.73
C LYS A 230 7.78 -14.10 -0.80
N LYS A 231 8.02 -13.03 -1.56
CA LYS A 231 8.09 -13.11 -3.03
C LYS A 231 9.20 -14.05 -3.49
N ARG A 232 10.40 -13.92 -2.92
CA ARG A 232 11.54 -14.81 -3.21
C ARG A 232 11.22 -16.27 -2.93
N LEU A 233 10.54 -16.57 -1.84
CA LEU A 233 10.26 -17.94 -1.38
C LEU A 233 9.12 -18.60 -2.17
N LEU A 234 8.11 -17.84 -2.59
CA LEU A 234 6.89 -18.38 -3.21
C LEU A 234 6.86 -18.27 -4.73
N CYS A 235 7.66 -17.39 -5.33
CA CYS A 235 7.64 -17.14 -6.78
C CYS A 235 8.94 -17.55 -7.49
N HIS A 236 10.04 -17.76 -6.76
CA HIS A 236 11.30 -18.22 -7.35
C HIS A 236 11.40 -19.74 -7.31
N ASN A 237 11.91 -20.35 -8.39
CA ASN A 237 11.96 -21.81 -8.53
C ASN A 237 13.12 -22.46 -7.75
N SER A 238 14.13 -21.70 -7.34
CA SER A 238 15.26 -22.26 -6.60
C SER A 238 14.91 -22.57 -5.14
N PRO A 239 15.33 -23.74 -4.62
CA PRO A 239 15.11 -24.10 -3.22
C PRO A 239 15.62 -23.04 -2.25
N PRO A 240 14.87 -22.70 -1.20
CA PRO A 240 15.32 -21.74 -0.21
C PRO A 240 16.34 -22.36 0.74
N THR A 241 17.28 -21.53 1.21
CA THR A 241 18.21 -21.95 2.28
C THR A 241 17.50 -21.91 3.63
N LYS A 242 17.99 -22.68 4.61
CA LYS A 242 17.47 -22.65 5.98
C LYS A 242 17.53 -21.25 6.59
N SER A 243 18.65 -20.55 6.43
CA SER A 243 18.82 -19.18 6.92
C SER A 243 17.81 -18.21 6.32
N MET A 244 17.47 -18.35 5.03
CA MET A 244 16.48 -17.51 4.37
C MET A 244 15.08 -17.75 4.94
N LEU A 245 14.73 -19.02 5.19
CA LEU A 245 13.45 -19.37 5.83
C LEU A 245 13.38 -18.82 7.26
N ASP A 246 14.43 -19.01 8.06
CA ASP A 246 14.48 -18.55 9.45
C ASP A 246 14.35 -17.02 9.52
N ARG A 247 15.07 -16.29 8.64
CA ARG A 247 14.96 -14.83 8.54
C ARG A 247 13.58 -14.38 8.10
N ALA A 248 12.98 -15.04 7.11
CA ALA A 248 11.64 -14.74 6.65
C ALA A 248 10.59 -14.96 7.75
N VAL A 249 10.69 -16.06 8.50
CA VAL A 249 9.80 -16.38 9.63
C VAL A 249 9.91 -15.30 10.72
N SER A 250 11.13 -14.97 11.15
CA SER A 250 11.39 -13.93 12.17
C SER A 250 10.77 -12.59 11.77
N LEU A 251 11.04 -12.11 10.55
CA LEU A 251 10.49 -10.85 10.07
C LEU A 251 8.96 -10.85 10.02
N HIS A 252 8.33 -11.95 9.58
CA HIS A 252 6.88 -12.04 9.56
C HIS A 252 6.26 -12.06 10.95
N GLN A 253 6.89 -12.75 11.92
CA GLN A 253 6.45 -12.74 13.32
C GLN A 253 6.53 -11.34 13.93
N GLU A 254 7.63 -10.63 13.72
CA GLU A 254 7.78 -9.23 14.15
C GLU A 254 6.70 -8.34 13.53
N VAL A 255 6.48 -8.44 12.21
CA VAL A 255 5.45 -7.64 11.52
C VAL A 255 4.04 -7.98 12.02
N ILE A 256 3.74 -9.23 12.35
CA ILE A 256 2.45 -9.61 12.95
C ILE A 256 2.27 -8.94 14.31
N ALA A 257 3.30 -8.94 15.16
CA ALA A 257 3.27 -8.29 16.47
C ALA A 257 3.11 -6.76 16.37
N LEU A 258 3.67 -6.14 15.33
CA LEU A 258 3.57 -4.69 15.09
C LEU A 258 2.22 -4.24 14.53
N TYR A 259 1.42 -5.16 13.96
CA TYR A 259 0.14 -4.87 13.31
C TYR A 259 -0.93 -5.92 13.69
N PRO A 260 -1.30 -6.05 14.98
CA PRO A 260 -2.21 -7.10 15.45
C PRO A 260 -3.58 -7.04 14.74
N ASP A 261 -4.15 -5.84 14.63
CA ASP A 261 -5.50 -5.60 14.06
C ASP A 261 -5.57 -5.79 12.55
N SER A 262 -4.42 -5.91 11.87
CA SER A 262 -4.35 -6.17 10.43
C SER A 262 -3.50 -7.40 10.11
N SER A 263 -3.43 -8.36 11.04
CA SER A 263 -2.49 -9.47 10.94
C SER A 263 -2.92 -10.62 10.02
N LEU A 264 -4.20 -10.75 9.63
CA LEU A 264 -4.74 -11.90 8.88
C LEU A 264 -3.88 -12.29 7.67
N MET A 265 -3.70 -11.37 6.71
CA MET A 265 -2.88 -11.63 5.51
C MET A 265 -1.42 -11.98 5.86
N ARG A 266 -0.87 -11.38 6.92
CA ARG A 266 0.50 -11.67 7.36
C ARG A 266 0.61 -13.05 8.00
N LYS A 267 -0.38 -13.48 8.79
CA LYS A 267 -0.48 -14.84 9.35
C LYS A 267 -0.60 -15.89 8.24
N ILE A 268 -1.40 -15.63 7.20
CA ILE A 268 -1.49 -16.48 6.02
C ILE A 268 -0.15 -16.58 5.28
N HIS A 269 0.56 -15.45 5.10
CA HIS A 269 1.91 -15.49 4.52
C HIS A 269 2.89 -16.31 5.36
N LEU A 270 2.84 -16.16 6.68
CA LEU A 270 3.68 -16.92 7.61
C LEU A 270 3.39 -18.42 7.52
N ALA A 271 2.11 -18.82 7.47
CA ALA A 271 1.73 -20.22 7.28
C ALA A 271 2.24 -20.79 5.95
N ALA A 272 2.13 -20.02 4.86
CA ALA A 272 2.67 -20.40 3.56
C ALA A 272 4.19 -20.59 3.61
N ILE A 273 4.94 -19.71 4.28
CA ILE A 273 6.39 -19.83 4.45
C ILE A 273 6.74 -21.06 5.28
N TYR A 274 6.07 -21.30 6.41
CA TYR A 274 6.29 -22.48 7.23
C TYR A 274 6.10 -23.78 6.44
N SER A 275 5.12 -23.81 5.53
CA SER A 275 4.81 -24.99 4.71
C SER A 275 5.93 -25.39 3.73
N LEU A 276 6.89 -24.51 3.46
CA LEU A 276 8.04 -24.77 2.58
C LEU A 276 9.12 -25.65 3.25
N SER A 277 9.12 -25.73 4.58
CA SER A 277 10.05 -26.57 5.34
C SER A 277 9.36 -27.83 5.83
N HIS A 278 10.09 -28.95 5.91
CA HIS A 278 9.54 -30.21 6.43
C HIS A 278 9.01 -30.04 7.86
N ASP A 279 9.80 -29.42 8.73
CA ASP A 279 9.49 -29.26 10.16
C ASP A 279 8.45 -28.15 10.42
N GLY A 280 8.25 -27.24 9.47
CA GLY A 280 7.28 -26.15 9.58
C GLY A 280 5.85 -26.53 9.21
N LYS A 281 5.60 -27.70 8.60
CA LYS A 281 4.24 -28.10 8.18
C LYS A 281 3.24 -28.15 9.34
N ALA A 282 3.67 -28.60 10.52
CA ALA A 282 2.81 -28.62 11.71
C ALA A 282 2.44 -27.20 12.17
N LYS A 283 3.39 -26.26 12.12
CA LYS A 283 3.14 -24.84 12.45
C LYS A 283 2.24 -24.17 11.42
N ALA A 284 2.42 -24.46 10.14
CA ALA A 284 1.54 -23.96 9.08
C ALA A 284 0.09 -24.41 9.33
N GLU A 285 -0.11 -25.70 9.63
CA GLU A 285 -1.41 -26.25 9.99
C GLU A 285 -2.03 -25.53 11.19
N GLN A 286 -1.26 -25.40 12.27
CA GLN A 286 -1.72 -24.74 13.49
C GLN A 286 -2.23 -23.32 13.20
N ILE A 287 -1.49 -22.52 12.44
CA ILE A 287 -1.90 -21.16 12.08
C ILE A 287 -3.21 -21.18 11.28
N TYR A 288 -3.36 -22.09 10.31
CA TYR A 288 -4.62 -22.19 9.56
C TYR A 288 -5.79 -22.59 10.44
N GLN A 289 -5.61 -23.55 11.35
CA GLN A 289 -6.66 -23.98 12.28
C GLN A 289 -7.09 -22.85 13.22
N GLU A 290 -6.14 -22.11 13.79
CA GLU A 290 -6.43 -20.92 14.62
C GLU A 290 -7.21 -19.86 13.83
N LEU A 291 -6.84 -19.63 12.56
CA LEU A 291 -7.54 -18.68 11.70
C LEU A 291 -8.95 -19.16 11.31
N LEU A 292 -9.17 -20.47 11.14
CA LEU A 292 -10.47 -21.04 10.75
C LEU A 292 -11.53 -20.93 11.85
N ILE A 293 -11.12 -20.90 13.11
CA ILE A 293 -12.02 -20.70 14.27
C ILE A 293 -12.12 -19.23 14.70
N SER A 294 -11.34 -18.34 14.09
CA SER A 294 -11.36 -16.91 14.40
C SER A 294 -12.59 -16.24 13.80
N ASP A 295 -13.13 -15.24 14.50
CA ASP A 295 -14.18 -14.40 13.95
C ASP A 295 -13.60 -13.44 12.92
N LEU A 296 -13.92 -13.67 11.66
CA LEU A 296 -13.43 -12.91 10.52
C LEU A 296 -14.61 -12.34 9.75
N GLU A 297 -14.48 -11.10 9.29
CA GLU A 297 -15.41 -10.52 8.31
C GLU A 297 -15.43 -11.35 7.02
N LEU A 298 -16.51 -11.21 6.23
CA LEU A 298 -16.72 -11.96 4.98
C LEU A 298 -15.51 -11.89 4.03
N ALA A 299 -14.91 -10.71 3.88
CA ALA A 299 -13.71 -10.52 3.07
C ALA A 299 -12.52 -11.33 3.60
N GLY A 300 -12.33 -11.37 4.92
CA GLY A 300 -11.29 -12.15 5.59
C GLY A 300 -11.50 -13.66 5.45
N GLN A 301 -12.73 -14.13 5.60
CA GLN A 301 -13.08 -15.55 5.42
C GLN A 301 -12.78 -16.02 3.99
N GLN A 302 -13.14 -15.24 2.97
CA GLN A 302 -12.84 -15.57 1.57
C GLN A 302 -11.34 -15.73 1.32
N VAL A 303 -10.53 -14.80 1.85
CA VAL A 303 -9.07 -14.84 1.74
C VAL A 303 -8.52 -16.10 2.39
N LEU A 304 -8.99 -16.41 3.60
CA LEU A 304 -8.57 -17.58 4.37
C LEU A 304 -8.91 -18.87 3.64
N PHE A 305 -10.16 -19.05 3.22
CA PHE A 305 -10.62 -20.27 2.54
C PHE A 305 -9.88 -20.48 1.21
N ASN A 306 -9.69 -19.45 0.39
CA ASN A 306 -8.89 -19.56 -0.83
C ASN A 306 -7.44 -19.98 -0.54
N SER A 307 -6.83 -19.37 0.49
CA SER A 307 -5.43 -19.64 0.85
C SER A 307 -5.26 -21.04 1.44
N TYR A 308 -6.18 -21.48 2.29
CA TYR A 308 -6.17 -22.80 2.90
C TYR A 308 -6.45 -23.90 1.88
N ALA A 309 -7.38 -23.67 0.93
CA ALA A 309 -7.61 -24.58 -0.19
C ALA A 309 -6.35 -24.84 -1.01
N LYS A 310 -5.56 -23.80 -1.30
CA LYS A 310 -4.26 -23.92 -1.98
C LYS A 310 -3.26 -24.71 -1.14
N TYR A 311 -3.16 -24.43 0.15
CA TYR A 311 -2.29 -25.18 1.06
C TYR A 311 -2.66 -26.68 1.10
N LEU A 312 -3.95 -27.00 1.22
CA LEU A 312 -4.45 -28.38 1.19
C LEU A 312 -4.07 -29.09 -0.11
N HIS A 313 -4.24 -28.43 -1.25
CA HIS A 313 -3.91 -28.98 -2.55
C HIS A 313 -2.41 -29.24 -2.72
N PHE A 314 -1.59 -28.20 -2.51
CA PHE A 314 -0.17 -28.25 -2.84
C PHE A 314 0.65 -28.98 -1.79
N GLN A 315 0.34 -28.78 -0.50
CA GLN A 315 1.16 -29.27 0.61
C GLN A 315 0.63 -30.56 1.22
N LYS A 316 -0.69 -30.68 1.43
CA LYS A 316 -1.31 -31.88 2.01
C LYS A 316 -1.74 -32.92 0.98
N LYS A 317 -1.81 -32.53 -0.30
CA LYS A 317 -2.35 -33.35 -1.41
C LYS A 317 -3.80 -33.77 -1.18
N ASP A 318 -4.54 -33.04 -0.33
CA ASP A 318 -5.96 -33.27 -0.08
C ASP A 318 -6.80 -32.49 -1.09
N ARG A 319 -7.06 -33.14 -2.23
CA ARG A 319 -7.82 -32.53 -3.33
C ARG A 319 -9.28 -32.29 -2.97
N LYS A 320 -9.89 -33.22 -2.22
CA LYS A 320 -11.31 -33.14 -1.88
C LYS A 320 -11.57 -31.94 -0.97
N MET A 321 -10.80 -31.83 0.11
CA MET A 321 -10.94 -30.72 1.05
C MET A 321 -10.58 -29.38 0.40
N SER A 322 -9.56 -29.36 -0.48
CA SER A 322 -9.23 -28.18 -1.27
C SER A 322 -10.42 -27.68 -2.11
N ILE A 323 -11.11 -28.57 -2.81
CA ILE A 323 -12.31 -28.22 -3.61
C ILE A 323 -13.40 -27.65 -2.71
N GLN A 324 -13.66 -28.27 -1.55
CA GLN A 324 -14.65 -27.79 -0.59
C GLN A 324 -14.35 -26.37 -0.11
N TYR A 325 -13.11 -26.06 0.28
CA TYR A 325 -12.76 -24.69 0.70
C TYR A 325 -12.78 -23.68 -0.46
N HIS A 326 -12.48 -24.09 -1.70
CA HIS A 326 -12.71 -23.22 -2.85
C HIS A 326 -14.20 -22.91 -3.06
N MET A 327 -15.08 -23.89 -2.83
CA MET A 327 -16.54 -23.68 -2.88
C MET A 327 -16.99 -22.74 -1.75
N GLU A 328 -16.52 -22.92 -0.51
CA GLU A 328 -16.85 -22.01 0.60
C GLU A 328 -16.36 -20.58 0.34
N ALA A 329 -15.15 -20.41 -0.21
CA ALA A 329 -14.67 -19.09 -0.64
C ALA A 329 -15.55 -18.46 -1.72
N ALA A 330 -16.00 -19.25 -2.71
CA ALA A 330 -16.84 -18.78 -3.81
C ALA A 330 -18.27 -18.44 -3.36
N LYS A 331 -18.81 -19.18 -2.38
CA LYS A 331 -20.16 -19.05 -1.83
C LYS A 331 -20.40 -17.72 -1.13
N ILE A 332 -19.37 -17.16 -0.48
CA ILE A 332 -19.46 -15.85 0.16
C ILE A 332 -19.71 -14.77 -0.92
N GLN A 333 -20.79 -13.99 -0.78
CA GLN A 333 -21.21 -12.95 -1.71
C GLN A 333 -20.47 -11.63 -1.48
N HIS A 334 -19.14 -11.69 -1.50
CA HIS A 334 -18.29 -10.51 -1.45
C HIS A 334 -17.44 -10.46 -2.71
N GLN A 335 -17.49 -9.34 -3.45
CA GLN A 335 -16.71 -9.17 -4.67
C GLN A 335 -15.25 -8.94 -4.37
N SER A 336 -14.46 -10.00 -4.50
CA SER A 336 -13.02 -9.97 -4.29
C SER A 336 -12.27 -10.76 -5.35
N TYR A 337 -10.98 -10.46 -5.50
CA TYR A 337 -10.06 -11.28 -6.28
C TYR A 337 -10.09 -12.75 -5.83
N PHE A 338 -10.12 -13.02 -4.52
CA PHE A 338 -10.07 -14.36 -3.95
C PHE A 338 -11.30 -15.20 -4.28
N ARG A 339 -12.48 -14.56 -4.36
CA ARG A 339 -13.69 -15.21 -4.86
C ARG A 339 -13.54 -15.64 -6.31
N LYS A 340 -13.15 -14.70 -7.18
CA LYS A 340 -12.94 -14.95 -8.62
C LYS A 340 -11.89 -16.03 -8.87
N ASP A 341 -10.79 -16.00 -8.12
CA ASP A 341 -9.72 -17.00 -8.18
C ASP A 341 -10.22 -18.40 -7.80
N SER A 342 -11.01 -18.54 -6.72
CA SER A 342 -11.60 -19.83 -6.34
C SER A 342 -12.59 -20.35 -7.39
N ILE A 343 -13.46 -19.49 -7.94
CA ILE A 343 -14.38 -19.87 -9.03
C ILE A 343 -13.60 -20.37 -10.24
N LYS A 344 -12.57 -19.64 -10.67
CA LYS A 344 -11.71 -20.03 -11.80
C LYS A 344 -11.03 -21.38 -11.57
N VAL A 345 -10.54 -21.65 -10.35
CA VAL A 345 -9.96 -22.95 -10.02
C VAL A 345 -11.00 -24.06 -10.14
N LEU A 346 -12.22 -23.85 -9.64
CA LEU A 346 -13.31 -24.82 -9.74
C LEU A 346 -13.72 -25.08 -11.20
N GLU A 347 -13.82 -24.04 -12.03
CA GLU A 347 -14.08 -24.16 -13.48
C GLU A 347 -13.00 -25.01 -14.17
N ILE A 348 -11.72 -24.74 -13.88
CA ILE A 348 -10.60 -25.52 -14.45
C ILE A 348 -10.70 -27.00 -14.04
N ILE A 349 -11.08 -27.30 -12.80
CA ILE A 349 -11.23 -28.69 -12.32
C ILE A 349 -12.42 -29.36 -13.02
N ARG A 350 -13.57 -28.67 -13.13
CA ARG A 350 -14.76 -29.14 -13.85
C ARG A 350 -14.43 -29.46 -15.31
N ASP A 351 -13.74 -28.55 -16.01
CA ASP A 351 -13.49 -28.65 -17.45
C ASP A 351 -12.46 -29.74 -17.79
N LYS A 352 -11.53 -30.02 -16.87
CA LYS A 352 -10.63 -31.17 -17.01
C LYS A 352 -11.38 -32.51 -16.93
N GLY A 353 -12.50 -32.58 -16.22
CA GLY A 353 -13.39 -33.76 -16.17
C GLY A 353 -12.81 -35.02 -15.52
N ARG A 354 -11.65 -34.92 -14.86
CA ARG A 354 -10.93 -36.08 -14.26
C ARG A 354 -11.21 -36.26 -12.77
N ASP A 355 -11.82 -35.28 -12.11
CA ASP A 355 -12.05 -35.31 -10.68
C ASP A 355 -13.42 -35.93 -10.35
N ARG A 356 -13.49 -36.69 -9.27
CA ARG A 356 -14.76 -37.32 -8.83
C ARG A 356 -15.79 -36.28 -8.41
N MET A 357 -15.35 -35.10 -7.97
CA MET A 357 -16.22 -34.00 -7.57
C MET A 357 -16.74 -33.15 -8.75
N CYS A 358 -16.40 -33.47 -10.01
CA CYS A 358 -16.83 -32.66 -11.16
C CYS A 358 -18.37 -32.47 -11.24
N GLY A 359 -19.16 -33.46 -10.81
CA GLY A 359 -20.62 -33.34 -10.72
C GLY A 359 -21.07 -32.32 -9.67
N GLU A 360 -20.50 -32.38 -8.47
CA GLU A 360 -20.77 -31.44 -7.37
C GLU A 360 -20.36 -30.01 -7.75
N ILE A 361 -19.19 -29.85 -8.37
CA ILE A 361 -18.69 -28.56 -8.85
C ILE A 361 -19.64 -27.97 -9.90
N ARG A 362 -20.10 -28.79 -10.85
CA ARG A 362 -21.03 -28.33 -11.89
C ARG A 362 -22.33 -27.82 -11.28
N ASN A 363 -22.91 -28.57 -10.34
CA ASN A 363 -24.14 -28.17 -9.64
C ASN A 363 -23.92 -26.92 -8.79
N PHE A 364 -22.77 -26.80 -8.12
CA PHE A 364 -22.44 -25.63 -7.32
C PHE A 364 -22.30 -24.37 -8.18
N LEU A 365 -21.52 -24.43 -9.27
CA LEU A 365 -21.30 -23.30 -10.17
C LEU A 365 -22.60 -22.86 -10.86
N ALA A 366 -23.47 -23.81 -11.24
CA ALA A 366 -24.77 -23.49 -11.85
C ALA A 366 -25.74 -22.77 -10.88
N ASN A 367 -25.62 -23.01 -9.58
CA ASN A 367 -26.43 -22.39 -8.54
C ASN A 367 -25.74 -21.20 -7.84
N LEU A 368 -24.53 -20.84 -8.29
CA LEU A 368 -23.76 -19.79 -7.65
C LEU A 368 -24.38 -18.43 -8.01
N GLN A 369 -24.93 -17.73 -7.02
CA GLN A 369 -25.53 -16.42 -7.24
C GLN A 369 -24.46 -15.43 -7.72
N GLU A 370 -24.82 -14.67 -8.76
CA GLU A 370 -24.06 -13.48 -9.12
C GLU A 370 -24.26 -12.41 -8.04
N PRO A 371 -23.20 -11.68 -7.70
CA PRO A 371 -23.22 -10.65 -6.65
C PRO A 371 -24.15 -9.47 -6.92
#